data_AF-A0A6V7Y8I7-F1
#
_entry.id   AF-A0A6V7Y8I7-F1
#
_cell.length_a   1.000
_cell.length_b   1.000
_cell.length_c   1.000
_cell.angle_alpha   90.00
_cell.angle_beta   90.00
_cell.angle_gamma   90.00
#
_symmetry.space_group_name_H-M   'P 1'
#
loop_
_entity.id
_entity.type
_entity.pdbx_description
1 polymer ?
#
loop_
_entity_poly.entity_id
_entity_poly.type
_entity_poly.pdbx_seq_one_letter_code
_entity_poly.pdbx_strand_id
1 'polypeptide(L)'
;MQNGFSDDLNELEISSVNVEPLNNREKLGRPVYKNLFPDFKERTACLHRDLISDWISLLLAENRERVENVDDTFKCFVNPKSVEYLFTVCLRLQLPPDVKYIALEIYNKFMTLHTTSLYEAINSQKSLSVTQKEEKWEQIFTTVSRQVALRILSSVQIASKLHSYSMGLTIDRVRYCLQLLGYAYTEQSIRKSEIRVLMAIGWCANVMQTPVTYIETFLHTICELFAKIQ
;
A
#
# COMPACT_ATOMS: atom_id res chain seq x y z
N MET A 1 44.60 -5.67 -32.55
CA MET A 1 43.69 -6.09 -33.63
C MET A 1 42.29 -6.09 -33.07
N GLN A 2 41.46 -5.19 -33.60
CA GLN A 2 40.06 -4.98 -33.25
C GLN A 2 39.13 -5.87 -34.09
N ASN A 3 37.84 -5.80 -33.71
CA ASN A 3 36.60 -6.11 -34.42
C ASN A 3 35.94 -7.45 -34.02
N GLY A 4 34.65 -7.48 -33.67
CA GLY A 4 33.64 -6.42 -33.78
C GLY A 4 32.27 -6.81 -33.18
N PHE A 5 31.26 -6.03 -33.60
CA PHE A 5 29.86 -5.89 -33.15
C PHE A 5 29.67 -4.83 -32.06
N SER A 6 29.71 -3.52 -32.39
CA SER A 6 28.64 -2.68 -33.02
C SER A 6 27.41 -2.61 -32.11
N ASP A 7 27.25 -1.56 -31.31
CA ASP A 7 26.54 -0.30 -31.66
C ASP A 7 25.21 -0.59 -32.35
N ASP A 8 24.12 -0.51 -31.57
CA ASP A 8 22.79 -0.06 -31.99
C ASP A 8 21.90 0.17 -30.74
N LEU A 9 21.06 1.21 -30.83
CA LEU A 9 20.05 1.71 -29.86
C LEU A 9 20.44 2.90 -28.97
N ASN A 10 21.40 3.72 -29.41
CA ASN A 10 21.41 5.17 -29.16
C ASN A 10 20.89 5.89 -30.39
N GLU A 11 19.58 5.89 -30.63
CA GLU A 11 18.92 6.80 -31.57
C GLU A 11 17.41 6.82 -31.31
N LEU A 12 16.98 7.73 -30.44
CA LEU A 12 15.68 8.37 -30.57
C LEU A 12 15.91 9.87 -30.35
N GLU A 13 16.13 10.54 -31.48
CA GLU A 13 16.06 11.99 -31.59
C GLU A 13 14.75 12.50 -30.99
N ILE A 14 14.83 13.11 -29.81
CA ILE A 14 13.77 13.99 -29.33
C ILE A 14 13.93 15.28 -30.11
N SER A 15 13.14 15.40 -31.18
CA SER A 15 12.95 16.67 -31.88
C SER A 15 12.72 17.79 -30.86
N SER A 16 13.54 18.82 -30.98
CA SER A 16 13.45 20.06 -30.22
C SER A 16 12.09 20.71 -30.46
N VAL A 17 11.15 20.50 -29.55
CA VAL A 17 9.97 21.35 -29.45
C VAL A 17 10.47 22.72 -28.99
N ASN A 18 10.34 23.72 -29.86
CA ASN A 18 10.57 25.12 -29.52
C ASN A 18 9.73 25.48 -28.30
N VAL A 19 10.37 25.62 -27.14
CA VAL A 19 9.76 26.20 -25.95
C VAL A 19 9.92 27.71 -26.07
N GLU A 20 8.87 28.38 -26.56
CA GLU A 20 8.75 29.83 -26.44
C GLU A 20 8.87 30.25 -24.96
N PRO A 21 9.51 31.38 -24.65
CA PRO A 21 9.63 31.85 -23.28
C PRO A 21 8.25 32.21 -22.75
N LEU A 22 7.80 31.50 -21.71
CA LEU A 22 6.62 31.78 -20.90
C LEU A 22 6.77 33.12 -20.16
N ASN A 23 6.67 34.23 -20.89
CA ASN A 23 6.48 35.56 -20.35
C ASN A 23 5.02 35.97 -20.56
N ASN A 24 4.11 35.26 -19.89
CA ASN A 24 2.75 35.71 -19.63
C ASN A 24 2.29 35.04 -18.33
N ARG A 25 2.56 35.71 -17.19
CA ARG A 25 1.87 35.44 -15.94
C ARG A 25 0.44 35.97 -16.06
N GLU A 26 -0.38 35.29 -16.84
CA GLU A 26 -1.82 35.35 -16.60
C GLU A 26 -2.05 34.68 -15.25
N LYS A 27 -2.55 35.48 -14.32
CA LYS A 27 -2.89 35.06 -12.96
C LYS A 27 -3.95 33.96 -13.05
N LEU A 28 -3.52 32.70 -13.13
CA LEU A 28 -4.39 31.56 -12.91
C LEU A 28 -4.82 31.64 -11.45
N GLY A 29 -5.99 32.25 -11.23
CA GLY A 29 -6.58 32.40 -9.92
C GLY A 29 -6.59 31.04 -9.22
N ARG A 30 -6.10 31.02 -7.98
CA ARG A 30 -6.29 29.85 -7.12
C ARG A 30 -7.77 29.47 -7.19
N PRO A 31 -8.14 28.18 -7.30
CA PRO A 31 -9.55 27.80 -7.24
C PRO A 31 -10.12 28.39 -5.95
N VAL A 32 -11.02 29.35 -6.10
CA VAL A 32 -11.74 29.94 -4.99
C VAL A 32 -12.63 28.83 -4.48
N TYR A 33 -12.28 28.23 -3.34
CA TYR A 33 -13.17 27.32 -2.62
C TYR A 33 -14.43 28.14 -2.29
N LYS A 34 -15.48 27.94 -3.08
CA LYS A 34 -16.67 28.81 -3.04
C LYS A 34 -17.51 28.64 -1.77
N ASN A 35 -17.19 27.70 -0.90
CA ASN A 35 -17.94 27.45 0.32
C ASN A 35 -16.99 27.39 1.52
N LEU A 36 -16.98 28.44 2.35
CA LEU A 36 -16.31 28.44 3.66
C LEU A 36 -17.06 27.58 4.69
N PHE A 37 -18.29 27.18 4.37
CA PHE A 37 -19.16 26.36 5.19
C PHE A 37 -19.39 25.00 4.52
N PRO A 38 -19.36 23.89 5.29
CA PRO A 38 -19.66 22.58 4.75
C PRO A 38 -21.09 22.54 4.21
N ASP A 39 -21.26 22.30 2.91
CA ASP A 39 -22.56 22.00 2.32
C ASP A 39 -22.86 20.51 2.50
N PHE A 40 -23.56 20.18 3.58
CA PHE A 40 -23.97 18.80 3.88
C PHE A 40 -25.02 18.24 2.90
N LYS A 41 -25.51 19.04 1.95
CA LYS A 41 -26.41 18.61 0.87
C LYS A 41 -25.69 18.39 -0.46
N GLU A 42 -24.40 18.69 -0.52
CA GLU A 42 -23.60 18.51 -1.73
C GLU A 42 -23.47 17.02 -2.07
N ARG A 43 -24.05 16.61 -3.21
CA ARG A 43 -24.00 15.23 -3.73
C ARG A 43 -22.95 15.04 -4.83
N THR A 44 -22.08 16.01 -5.07
CA THR A 44 -21.09 15.98 -6.17
C THR A 44 -20.06 14.86 -6.02
N ALA A 45 -19.78 14.43 -4.79
CA ALA A 45 -18.91 13.31 -4.48
C ALA A 45 -19.64 11.98 -4.28
N CYS A 46 -20.97 11.94 -4.44
CA CYS A 46 -21.75 10.71 -4.30
C CYS A 46 -21.71 9.90 -5.60
N LEU A 47 -21.66 8.57 -5.46
CA LEU A 47 -21.85 7.68 -6.60
C LEU A 47 -23.24 7.90 -7.22
N HIS A 48 -23.30 7.99 -8.55
CA HIS A 48 -24.57 8.15 -9.25
C HIS A 48 -25.50 6.96 -8.95
N ARG A 49 -26.81 7.22 -8.79
CA ARG A 49 -27.78 6.19 -8.38
C ARG A 49 -27.75 4.96 -9.30
N ASP A 50 -27.61 5.20 -10.60
CA ASP A 50 -27.59 4.14 -11.61
C ASP A 50 -26.36 3.24 -11.50
N LEU A 51 -25.27 3.74 -10.92
CA LEU A 51 -24.02 2.99 -10.74
C LEU A 51 -23.97 2.20 -9.42
N ILE A 52 -24.96 2.38 -8.52
CA ILE A 52 -24.96 1.69 -7.21
C ILE A 52 -25.05 0.18 -7.40
N SER A 53 -25.89 -0.29 -8.33
CA SER A 53 -26.03 -1.74 -8.61
C SER A 53 -24.71 -2.34 -9.12
N ASP A 54 -24.03 -1.62 -10.01
CA ASP A 54 -22.74 -2.04 -10.56
C ASP A 54 -21.66 -2.05 -9.48
N TRP A 55 -21.63 -1.01 -8.64
CA TRP A 55 -20.71 -0.92 -7.51
C TRP A 55 -20.89 -2.05 -6.50
N ILE A 56 -22.13 -2.36 -6.11
CA ILE A 56 -22.43 -3.48 -5.22
C ILE A 56 -22.00 -4.81 -5.87
N SER A 57 -22.24 -4.96 -7.17
CA SER A 57 -21.84 -6.17 -7.91
C SER A 57 -20.32 -6.34 -7.93
N LEU A 58 -19.57 -5.25 -8.12
CA LEU A 58 -18.11 -5.23 -8.01
C LEU A 58 -17.62 -5.61 -6.61
N LEU A 59 -18.18 -5.00 -5.57
CA LEU A 59 -17.86 -5.32 -4.18
C LEU A 59 -18.13 -6.80 -3.86
N LEU A 60 -19.26 -7.34 -4.33
CA LEU A 60 -19.63 -8.73 -4.13
C LEU A 60 -18.67 -9.68 -4.86
N ALA A 61 -18.29 -9.37 -6.10
CA ALA A 61 -17.34 -10.16 -6.87
C ALA A 61 -15.97 -10.21 -6.18
N GLU A 62 -15.46 -9.05 -5.76
CA GLU A 62 -14.19 -8.93 -5.04
C GLU A 62 -14.22 -9.66 -3.69
N ASN A 63 -15.33 -9.56 -2.94
CA ASN A 63 -15.47 -10.27 -1.67
C ASN A 63 -15.53 -11.79 -1.88
N ARG A 64 -16.24 -12.26 -2.90
CA ARG A 64 -16.29 -13.68 -3.27
C ARG A 64 -14.89 -14.20 -3.59
N GLU A 65 -14.17 -13.50 -4.45
CA GLU A 65 -12.80 -13.86 -4.81
C GLU A 65 -11.90 -13.97 -3.58
N ARG A 66 -12.01 -13.02 -2.63
CA ARG A 66 -11.24 -13.08 -1.38
C ARG A 66 -11.59 -14.27 -0.51
N VAL A 67 -12.88 -14.61 -0.38
CA VAL A 67 -13.35 -15.75 0.43
C VAL A 67 -12.91 -17.07 -0.21
N GLU A 68 -12.96 -17.18 -1.53
CA GLU A 68 -12.55 -18.37 -2.27
C GLU A 68 -11.03 -18.56 -2.26
N ASN A 69 -10.25 -17.47 -2.30
CA ASN A 69 -8.79 -17.49 -2.29
C ASN A 69 -8.16 -17.41 -0.88
N VAL A 70 -8.93 -17.61 0.19
CA VAL A 70 -8.36 -17.66 1.55
C VAL A 70 -7.44 -18.87 1.66
N ASP A 71 -6.14 -18.60 1.63
CA ASP A 71 -5.11 -19.57 1.94
C ASP A 71 -4.85 -19.61 3.46
N ASP A 72 -4.62 -20.80 4.02
CA ASP A 72 -4.30 -20.95 5.45
C ASP A 72 -3.03 -20.18 5.83
N THR A 73 -2.14 -19.95 4.86
CA THR A 73 -0.93 -19.12 5.01
C THR A 73 -1.23 -17.65 5.32
N PHE A 74 -2.45 -17.16 5.06
CA PHE A 74 -2.87 -15.79 5.42
C PHE A 74 -2.73 -15.51 6.93
N LYS A 75 -2.84 -16.54 7.77
CA LYS A 75 -2.79 -16.41 9.24
C LYS A 75 -1.36 -16.33 9.79
N CYS A 76 -0.32 -16.59 8.98
CA CYS A 76 1.06 -16.64 9.47
C CYS A 76 1.55 -15.28 10.01
N PHE A 77 1.22 -14.18 9.33
CA PHE A 77 1.64 -12.83 9.74
C PHE A 77 0.50 -11.97 10.28
N VAL A 78 -0.76 -12.40 10.11
CA VAL A 78 -1.94 -11.78 10.71
C VAL A 78 -2.31 -12.53 11.99
N ASN A 79 -1.66 -12.17 13.10
CA ASN A 79 -1.97 -12.68 14.43
C ASN A 79 -2.36 -11.51 15.36
N PRO A 80 -2.99 -11.77 16.52
CA PRO A 80 -3.47 -10.70 17.40
C PRO A 80 -2.39 -9.67 17.75
N LYS A 81 -1.14 -10.11 18.00
CA LYS A 81 -0.04 -9.21 18.36
C LYS A 81 0.39 -8.31 17.20
N SER A 82 0.52 -8.85 15.99
CA SER A 82 0.90 -8.07 14.81
C SER A 82 -0.19 -7.08 14.42
N VAL A 83 -1.47 -7.50 14.50
CA VAL A 83 -2.63 -6.64 14.23
C VAL A 83 -2.72 -5.52 15.28
N GLU A 84 -2.64 -5.85 16.56
CA GLU A 84 -2.68 -4.85 17.65
C GLU A 84 -1.56 -3.82 17.49
N TYR A 85 -0.34 -4.27 17.21
CA TYR A 85 0.80 -3.39 16.99
C TYR A 85 0.57 -2.46 15.78
N LEU A 86 0.18 -3.02 14.63
CA LEU A 86 -0.07 -2.24 13.41
C LEU A 86 -1.21 -1.23 13.61
N PHE A 87 -2.32 -1.65 14.23
CA PHE A 87 -3.47 -0.79 14.46
C PHE A 87 -3.14 0.30 15.47
N THR A 88 -2.35 -0.01 16.50
CA THR A 88 -1.85 0.98 17.46
C THR A 88 -0.96 2.02 16.78
N VAL A 89 -0.08 1.62 15.86
CA VAL A 89 0.73 2.54 15.06
C VAL A 89 -0.16 3.48 14.25
N CYS A 90 -1.15 2.95 13.52
CA CYS A 90 -2.08 3.76 12.74
C CYS A 90 -2.87 4.74 13.61
N LEU A 91 -3.34 4.29 14.78
CA LEU A 91 -4.06 5.12 15.75
C LEU A 91 -3.18 6.25 16.29
N ARG A 92 -1.95 5.95 16.72
CA ARG A 92 -0.99 6.94 17.25
C ARG A 92 -0.57 7.97 16.22
N LEU A 93 -0.52 7.57 14.94
CA LEU A 93 -0.21 8.46 13.83
C LEU A 93 -1.43 9.26 13.34
N GLN A 94 -2.62 9.00 13.90
CA GLN A 94 -3.90 9.62 13.54
C GLN A 94 -4.26 9.42 12.07
N LEU A 95 -4.04 8.21 11.57
CA LEU A 95 -4.37 7.86 10.18
C LEU A 95 -5.85 7.50 10.05
N PRO A 96 -6.47 7.74 8.88
CA PRO A 96 -7.85 7.33 8.61
C PRO A 96 -8.09 5.83 8.86
N PRO A 97 -9.32 5.45 9.23
CA PRO A 97 -9.64 4.08 9.65
C PRO A 97 -9.34 3.04 8.56
N ASP A 98 -9.47 3.37 7.29
CA ASP A 98 -9.13 2.49 6.15
C ASP A 98 -7.66 2.08 6.10
N VAL A 99 -6.77 3.00 6.46
CA VAL A 99 -5.32 2.83 6.28
C VAL A 99 -4.80 1.62 7.03
N LYS A 100 -5.34 1.31 8.22
CA LYS A 100 -4.90 0.16 9.02
C LYS A 100 -5.25 -1.19 8.38
N TYR A 101 -6.38 -1.27 7.68
CA TYR A 101 -6.79 -2.49 6.98
C TYR A 101 -5.94 -2.70 5.72
N ILE A 102 -5.77 -1.64 4.92
CA ILE A 102 -4.92 -1.67 3.73
C ILE A 102 -3.48 -2.02 4.10
N ALA A 103 -2.94 -1.41 5.17
CA ALA A 103 -1.58 -1.67 5.63
C ALA A 103 -1.39 -3.12 6.13
N LEU A 104 -2.41 -3.69 6.78
CA LEU A 104 -2.38 -5.08 7.24
C LEU A 104 -2.30 -6.06 6.08
N GLU A 105 -3.10 -5.86 5.04
CA GLU A 105 -3.08 -6.67 3.82
C GLU A 105 -1.72 -6.57 3.10
N ILE A 106 -1.20 -5.35 2.94
CA ILE A 106 0.13 -5.12 2.34
C ILE A 106 1.21 -5.83 3.15
N TYR A 107 1.18 -5.69 4.47
CA TYR A 107 2.14 -6.34 5.37
C TYR A 107 2.08 -7.87 5.25
N ASN A 108 0.88 -8.45 5.33
CA ASN A 108 0.70 -9.89 5.26
C ASN A 108 1.21 -10.44 3.93
N LYS A 109 0.75 -9.86 2.81
CA LYS A 109 1.14 -10.28 1.46
C LYS A 109 2.65 -10.19 1.27
N PHE A 110 3.27 -9.07 1.68
CA PHE A 110 4.72 -8.91 1.60
C PHE A 110 5.46 -9.96 2.41
N MET A 111 5.07 -10.17 3.68
CA MET A 111 5.78 -11.07 4.57
C MET A 111 5.66 -12.53 4.11
N THR A 112 4.49 -12.95 3.64
CA THR A 112 4.29 -14.28 3.06
C THR A 112 5.19 -14.47 1.84
N LEU A 113 5.14 -13.57 0.86
CA LEU A 113 6.00 -13.65 -0.34
C LEU A 113 7.49 -13.65 -0.01
N HIS A 114 7.91 -12.77 0.91
CA HIS A 114 9.30 -12.62 1.30
C HIS A 114 9.82 -13.88 2.00
N THR A 115 9.04 -14.42 2.94
CA THR A 115 9.45 -15.57 3.75
C THR A 115 9.43 -16.86 2.93
N THR A 116 8.43 -17.04 2.06
CA THR A 116 8.38 -18.17 1.11
C THR A 116 9.57 -18.14 0.16
N SER A 117 9.89 -16.98 -0.44
CA SER A 117 11.04 -16.84 -1.33
C SER A 117 12.37 -17.17 -0.63
N LEU A 118 12.54 -16.73 0.62
CA LEU A 118 13.72 -17.05 1.42
C LEU A 118 13.81 -18.56 1.73
N TYR A 119 12.69 -19.18 2.09
CA TYR A 119 12.62 -20.60 2.36
C TYR A 119 12.97 -21.44 1.11
N GLU A 120 12.38 -21.11 -0.02
CA GLU A 120 12.66 -21.76 -1.31
C GLU A 120 14.12 -21.62 -1.72
N ALA A 121 14.73 -20.45 -1.50
CA ALA A 121 16.14 -20.20 -1.80
C ALA A 121 17.09 -21.06 -0.96
N ILE A 122 16.75 -21.38 0.30
CA ILE A 122 17.52 -22.30 1.15
C ILE A 122 17.24 -23.74 0.73
N ASN A 123 15.97 -24.10 0.52
CA ASN A 123 15.58 -25.46 0.23
C ASN A 123 16.20 -25.95 -1.10
N SER A 124 16.27 -25.06 -2.09
CA SER A 124 16.86 -25.32 -3.41
C SER A 124 18.38 -25.55 -3.41
N GLN A 125 19.09 -25.20 -2.32
CA GLN A 125 20.53 -25.43 -2.21
C GLN A 125 20.80 -26.92 -1.92
N LYS A 126 21.15 -27.68 -2.96
CA LYS A 126 21.48 -29.11 -2.86
C LYS A 126 22.82 -29.41 -2.17
N SER A 127 23.72 -28.43 -2.08
CA SER A 127 25.05 -28.58 -1.48
C SER A 127 25.06 -28.54 0.05
N LEU A 128 23.97 -28.13 0.68
CA LEU A 128 23.87 -28.03 2.14
C LEU A 128 23.23 -29.27 2.73
N SER A 129 23.80 -29.75 3.83
CA SER A 129 23.15 -30.72 4.70
C SER A 129 21.91 -30.12 5.37
N VAL A 130 21.02 -30.97 5.88
CA VAL A 130 19.78 -30.55 6.56
C VAL A 130 20.09 -29.62 7.74
N THR A 131 21.04 -29.99 8.60
CA THR A 131 21.46 -29.19 9.76
C THR A 131 21.98 -27.81 9.37
N GLN A 132 22.76 -27.71 8.29
CA GLN A 132 23.24 -26.41 7.79
C GLN A 132 22.10 -25.54 7.23
N LYS A 133 21.05 -26.16 6.65
CA LYS A 133 19.86 -25.42 6.22
C LYS A 133 19.08 -24.86 7.41
N GLU A 134 18.95 -25.63 8.48
CA GLU A 134 18.30 -25.19 9.73
C GLU A 134 19.05 -24.02 10.37
N GLU A 135 20.38 -24.11 10.49
CA GLU A 135 21.20 -23.01 11.03
C GLU A 135 21.07 -21.73 10.19
N LYS A 136 21.09 -21.85 8.86
CA LYS A 136 20.89 -20.70 7.97
C LYS A 136 19.47 -20.13 8.10
N TRP A 137 18.47 -21.00 8.24
CA TRP A 137 17.08 -20.56 8.43
C TRP A 137 16.93 -19.76 9.71
N GLU A 138 17.52 -20.19 10.82
CA GLU A 138 17.46 -19.48 12.09
C GLU A 138 18.08 -18.08 12.01
N GLN A 139 19.21 -17.94 11.29
CA GLN A 139 19.84 -16.64 11.03
C GLN A 139 18.95 -15.71 10.21
N ILE A 140 18.30 -16.25 9.18
CA ILE A 140 17.37 -15.52 8.33
C ILE A 140 16.12 -15.11 9.13
N PHE A 141 15.56 -16.03 9.90
CA PHE A 141 14.40 -15.79 10.75
C PHE A 141 14.67 -14.68 11.77
N THR A 142 15.83 -14.72 12.43
CA THR A 142 16.29 -13.65 13.34
C THR A 142 16.38 -12.31 12.62
N THR A 143 16.92 -12.30 11.39
CA THR A 143 17.07 -11.08 10.58
C THR A 143 15.71 -10.51 10.15
N VAL A 144 14.80 -11.35 9.69
CA VAL A 144 13.43 -10.96 9.29
C VAL A 144 12.67 -10.42 10.49
N SER A 145 12.76 -11.10 11.65
CA SER A 145 12.11 -10.69 12.90
C SER A 145 12.54 -9.29 13.35
N ARG A 146 13.84 -8.96 13.25
CA ARG A 146 14.35 -7.62 13.57
C ARG A 146 13.85 -6.52 12.64
N GLN A 147 13.36 -6.88 11.45
CA GLN A 147 12.87 -5.93 10.44
C GLN A 147 11.35 -5.74 10.48
N VAL A 148 10.61 -6.48 11.30
CA VAL A 148 9.13 -6.44 11.35
C VAL A 148 8.60 -5.01 11.54
N ALA A 149 9.14 -4.26 12.50
CA ALA A 149 8.72 -2.88 12.75
C ALA A 149 8.91 -1.97 11.51
N LEU A 150 10.04 -2.13 10.81
CA LEU A 150 10.30 -1.41 9.56
C LEU A 150 9.33 -1.83 8.45
N ARG A 151 9.02 -3.13 8.31
CA ARG A 151 8.07 -3.62 7.30
C ARG A 151 6.66 -3.12 7.56
N ILE A 152 6.20 -3.15 8.81
CA ILE A 152 4.89 -2.61 9.21
C ILE A 152 4.82 -1.11 8.88
N LEU A 153 5.82 -0.32 9.27
CA LEU A 153 5.82 1.12 8.98
C LEU A 153 5.96 1.44 7.48
N SER A 154 6.64 0.60 6.70
CA SER A 154 6.63 0.69 5.24
C SER A 154 5.25 0.41 4.66
N SER A 155 4.55 -0.64 5.12
CA SER A 155 3.18 -0.94 4.69
C SER A 155 2.20 0.20 5.04
N VAL A 156 2.34 0.78 6.24
CA VAL A 156 1.54 1.95 6.66
C VAL A 156 1.83 3.18 5.80
N GLN A 157 3.09 3.45 5.44
CA GLN A 157 3.42 4.54 4.51
C GLN A 157 2.74 4.35 3.16
N ILE A 158 2.84 3.16 2.58
CA ILE A 158 2.23 2.84 1.29
C ILE A 158 0.70 3.01 1.38
N ALA A 159 0.07 2.40 2.37
CA ALA A 159 -1.37 2.49 2.59
C ALA A 159 -1.86 3.94 2.77
N SER A 160 -1.12 4.75 3.54
CA SER A 160 -1.48 6.16 3.74
C SER A 160 -1.41 6.97 2.45
N LYS A 161 -0.41 6.71 1.60
CA LYS A 161 -0.24 7.39 0.31
C LYS A 161 -1.28 6.94 -0.73
N LEU A 162 -1.68 5.67 -0.68
CA LEU A 162 -2.76 5.12 -1.51
C LEU A 162 -4.12 5.70 -1.14
N HIS A 163 -4.40 5.83 0.16
CA HIS A 163 -5.68 6.37 0.63
C HIS A 163 -5.80 7.87 0.40
N SER A 164 -4.73 8.64 0.63
CA SER A 164 -4.72 10.08 0.35
C SER A 164 -3.30 10.60 0.10
N TYR A 165 -3.03 11.04 -1.13
CA TYR A 165 -1.71 11.54 -1.50
C TYR A 165 -1.26 12.74 -0.66
N SER A 166 -2.16 13.68 -0.35
CA SER A 166 -1.82 14.91 0.37
C SER A 166 -1.58 14.69 1.87
N MET A 167 -2.11 13.61 2.44
CA MET A 167 -2.01 13.27 3.87
C MET A 167 -1.13 12.03 4.13
N GLY A 168 -0.37 11.59 3.12
CA GLY A 168 0.51 10.45 3.22
C GLY A 168 1.57 10.60 4.31
N LEU A 169 1.88 9.51 5.00
CA LEU A 169 2.90 9.48 6.04
C LEU A 169 4.28 9.76 5.46
N THR A 170 4.94 10.82 5.96
CA THR A 170 6.26 11.23 5.50
C THR A 170 7.36 10.35 6.08
N ILE A 171 8.50 10.31 5.39
CA ILE A 171 9.66 9.52 5.82
C ILE A 171 10.23 9.99 7.16
N ASP A 172 10.15 11.29 7.45
CA ASP A 172 10.56 11.86 8.74
C ASP A 172 9.71 11.35 9.90
N ARG A 173 8.38 11.29 9.73
CA ARG A 173 7.47 10.75 10.75
C ARG A 173 7.74 9.27 11.02
N VAL A 174 8.06 8.51 9.97
CA VAL A 174 8.43 7.09 10.12
C VAL A 174 9.77 6.94 10.82
N ARG A 175 10.77 7.73 10.43
CA ARG A 175 12.09 7.73 11.07
C ARG A 175 11.96 8.03 12.56
N TYR A 176 11.17 9.05 12.92
CA TYR A 176 10.88 9.40 14.30
C TYR A 176 10.18 8.26 15.05
N CYS A 177 9.17 7.62 14.46
CA CYS A 177 8.49 6.47 15.05
C CYS A 177 9.45 5.29 15.31
N LEU A 178 10.32 4.97 14.34
CA LEU A 178 11.34 3.93 14.48
C LEU A 178 12.34 4.26 15.60
N GLN A 179 12.76 5.51 15.72
CA GLN A 179 13.66 5.97 16.78
C GLN A 179 13.03 5.80 18.18
N LEU A 180 11.75 6.14 18.34
CA LEU A 180 11.02 5.94 19.59
C LEU A 180 10.92 4.46 19.99
N LEU A 181 10.93 3.56 19.01
CA LEU A 181 10.92 2.12 19.20
C LEU A 181 12.33 1.52 19.41
N GLY A 182 13.37 2.36 19.44
CA GLY A 182 14.77 1.94 19.63
C GLY A 182 15.51 1.54 18.35
N TYR A 183 14.96 1.83 17.16
CA TYR A 183 15.58 1.52 15.88
C TYR A 183 16.26 2.74 15.25
N ALA A 184 17.51 2.57 14.84
CA ALA A 184 18.30 3.59 14.14
C ALA A 184 18.36 3.33 12.62
N TYR A 185 17.26 3.60 11.92
CA TYR A 185 17.21 3.49 10.45
C TYR A 185 17.52 4.81 9.77
N THR A 186 18.32 4.77 8.69
CA THR A 186 18.56 5.93 7.83
C THR A 186 17.38 6.16 6.90
N GLU A 187 17.20 7.40 6.43
CA GLU A 187 16.15 7.71 5.45
C GLU A 187 16.25 6.82 4.20
N GLN A 188 17.47 6.63 3.68
CA GLN A 188 17.69 5.78 2.52
C GLN A 188 17.26 4.33 2.76
N SER A 189 17.47 3.80 3.97
CA SER A 189 17.02 2.45 4.32
C SER A 189 15.50 2.33 4.41
N ILE A 190 14.82 3.36 4.93
CA ILE A 190 13.36 3.42 5.00
C ILE A 190 12.77 3.47 3.59
N ARG A 191 13.31 4.33 2.72
CA ARG A 191 12.87 4.46 1.32
C ARG A 191 13.07 3.15 0.54
N LYS A 192 14.23 2.51 0.69
CA LYS A 192 14.50 1.20 0.09
C LYS A 192 13.53 0.12 0.59
N SER A 193 13.18 0.16 1.88
CA SER A 193 12.17 -0.74 2.45
C SER A 193 10.80 -0.51 1.83
N GLU A 194 10.36 0.75 1.74
CA GLU A 194 9.09 1.12 1.12
C GLU A 194 8.99 0.62 -0.32
N ILE A 195 9.99 0.91 -1.15
CA ILE A 195 10.04 0.45 -2.55
C ILE A 195 10.01 -1.08 -2.61
N ARG A 196 10.76 -1.77 -1.75
CA ARG A 196 10.79 -3.24 -1.73
C ARG A 196 9.41 -3.84 -1.42
N VAL A 197 8.71 -3.29 -0.43
CA VAL A 197 7.36 -3.74 -0.07
C VAL A 197 6.40 -3.48 -1.23
N LEU A 198 6.46 -2.29 -1.84
CA LEU A 198 5.61 -1.91 -2.97
C LEU A 198 5.82 -2.78 -4.21
N MET A 199 7.08 -3.06 -4.56
CA MET A 199 7.43 -3.92 -5.69
C MET A 199 6.93 -5.36 -5.50
N ALA A 200 7.07 -5.90 -4.28
CA ALA A 200 6.67 -7.26 -3.98
C ALA A 200 5.15 -7.48 -4.06
N ILE A 201 4.34 -6.47 -3.74
CA ILE A 201 2.87 -6.56 -3.89
C ILE A 201 2.39 -6.34 -5.34
N GLY A 202 3.31 -6.08 -6.27
CA GLY A 202 3.06 -6.01 -7.72
C GLY A 202 2.43 -4.71 -8.20
N TRP A 203 2.55 -3.61 -7.43
CA TRP A 203 1.82 -2.34 -7.67
C TRP A 203 0.28 -2.48 -7.67
N CYS A 204 -0.26 -3.67 -7.42
CA CYS A 204 -1.70 -3.99 -7.40
C CYS A 204 -2.40 -3.53 -6.11
N ALA A 205 -2.09 -2.32 -5.65
CA ALA A 205 -2.75 -1.71 -4.50
C ALA A 205 -4.19 -1.24 -4.80
N ASN A 206 -4.60 -1.31 -6.07
CA ASN A 206 -5.80 -0.67 -6.58
C ASN A 206 -7.09 -1.45 -6.28
N VAL A 207 -7.01 -2.64 -5.67
CA VAL A 207 -8.16 -3.55 -5.42
C VAL A 207 -8.15 -4.04 -3.98
N MET A 208 -8.20 -3.10 -3.03
CA MET A 208 -8.23 -3.40 -1.61
C MET A 208 -9.40 -2.64 -0.98
N GLN A 209 -10.64 -3.00 -1.35
CA GLN A 209 -11.82 -2.52 -0.64
C GLN A 209 -11.73 -2.94 0.82
N THR A 210 -11.83 -1.97 1.74
CA THR A 210 -11.68 -2.23 3.16
C THR A 210 -13.03 -2.70 3.72
N PRO A 211 -13.03 -3.38 4.89
CA PRO A 211 -14.27 -3.65 5.61
C PRO A 211 -15.12 -2.39 5.85
N VAL A 212 -14.48 -1.21 5.96
CA VAL A 212 -15.16 0.08 6.11
C VAL A 212 -15.99 0.39 4.86
N THR A 213 -15.41 0.25 3.66
CA THR A 213 -16.14 0.47 2.39
C THR A 213 -17.39 -0.41 2.28
N TYR A 214 -17.29 -1.70 2.66
CA TYR A 214 -18.43 -2.61 2.62
C TYR A 214 -19.55 -2.17 3.56
N ILE A 215 -19.19 -1.83 4.80
CA ILE A 215 -20.15 -1.39 5.81
C ILE A 215 -20.80 -0.06 5.39
N GLU A 216 -20.01 0.90 4.93
CA GLU A 216 -20.51 2.20 4.46
C GLU A 216 -21.46 2.04 3.27
N THR A 217 -21.10 1.24 2.27
CA THR A 217 -21.95 0.97 1.10
C THR A 217 -23.25 0.29 1.51
N PHE A 218 -23.18 -0.67 2.43
CA PHE A 218 -24.34 -1.37 2.95
C PHE A 218 -25.29 -0.43 3.71
N LEU A 219 -24.74 0.35 4.65
CA LEU A 219 -25.51 1.32 5.43
C LEU A 219 -26.14 2.40 4.52
N HIS A 220 -25.38 2.92 3.56
CA HIS A 220 -25.89 3.89 2.59
C HIS A 220 -27.07 3.34 1.79
N THR A 221 -26.95 2.10 1.30
CA THR A 221 -28.02 1.43 0.55
C THR A 221 -29.27 1.24 1.40
N ILE A 222 -29.12 0.83 2.65
CA ILE A 222 -30.23 0.68 3.59
C ILE A 222 -30.92 2.02 3.87
N CYS A 223 -30.15 3.07 4.16
CA CYS A 223 -30.71 4.39 4.43
C CYS A 223 -31.50 4.95 3.23
N GLU A 224 -30.99 4.79 2.01
CA GLU A 224 -31.72 5.20 0.79
C GLU A 224 -32.99 4.36 0.54
N LEU A 225 -33.02 3.09 0.94
CA LEU A 225 -34.24 2.27 0.88
C LEU A 225 -35.29 2.74 1.89
N PHE A 226 -34.90 3.02 3.13
CA PHE A 226 -35.82 3.53 4.15
C PHE A 226 -36.37 4.93 3.82
N ALA A 227 -35.54 5.79 3.22
CA ALA A 227 -35.97 7.13 2.79
C ALA A 227 -37.01 7.12 1.64
N LYS A 228 -37.21 5.99 0.95
CA LYS A 228 -38.23 5.82 -0.10
C LYS A 228 -39.56 5.25 0.41
N ILE A 229 -39.59 4.76 1.65
CA ILE A 229 -40.79 4.14 2.26
C ILE A 229 -41.60 5.17 3.07
N GLN A 230 -40.99 6.32 3.39
CA GLN A 230 -41.65 7.49 3.99
C GLN A 230 -42.05 8.51 2.92
#